data_AF-A0A7G8BLI4-F1
#
_entry.id   AF-A0A7G8BLI4-F1
#
_cell.length_a   1.000
_cell.length_b   1.000
_cell.length_c   1.000
_cell.angle_alpha   90.00
_cell.angle_beta   90.00
_cell.angle_gamma   90.00
#
_symmetry.space_group_name_H-M   'P 1'
#
loop_
_entity.id
_entity.type
_entity.pdbx_description
1 polymer ?
#
loop_
_entity_poly.entity_id
_entity_poly.type
_entity_poly.pdbx_seq_one_letter_code
_entity_poly.pdbx_strand_id
1 'polypeptide(L)' 'MSDRGIGIRDGHMYAPRLMKRLGASLDVGVNRASLVHYNTVEEIHEFGKVLRDIVRGQ' A
#
# COMPACT_ATOMS: atom_id res chain seq x y z
N MET A 1 -1.54 -10.16 -7.79
CA MET A 1 -1.38 -8.83 -8.44
C MET A 1 -2.76 -8.22 -8.52
N SER A 2 -2.90 -6.91 -8.27
CA SER A 2 -4.19 -6.22 -8.45
C SER A 2 -4.54 -6.13 -9.94
N ASP A 3 -5.81 -5.86 -10.25
CA ASP A 3 -6.30 -5.67 -11.62
C ASP A 3 -5.60 -4.53 -12.38
N ARG A 4 -4.91 -3.65 -11.63
CA ARG A 4 -4.15 -2.49 -12.15
C ARG A 4 -2.64 -2.76 -12.25
N GLY A 5 -2.19 -4.00 -12.06
CA GLY A 5 -0.79 -4.38 -12.22
C GLY A 5 0.15 -3.91 -11.09
N ILE A 6 -0.40 -3.47 -9.95
CA ILE A 6 0.39 -2.91 -8.84
C ILE A 6 0.58 -3.98 -7.75
N GLY A 7 1.84 -4.27 -7.41
CA GLY A 7 2.21 -5.14 -6.30
C GLY A 7 2.33 -4.38 -4.98
N ILE A 8 1.46 -4.68 -4.01
CA ILE A 8 1.55 -4.19 -2.63
C ILE A 8 1.34 -5.33 -1.63
N ARG A 9 1.62 -5.06 -0.36
CA ARG A 9 1.29 -5.95 0.76
C ARG A 9 0.31 -5.25 1.70
N ASP A 10 -0.76 -5.92 2.08
CA ASP A 10 -1.70 -5.51 3.12
C ASP A 10 -1.53 -6.33 4.42
N GLY A 11 -2.14 -5.86 5.51
CA GLY A 11 -2.13 -6.51 6.82
C GLY A 11 -1.17 -5.88 7.84
N HIS A 12 -0.66 -6.67 8.77
CA HIS A 12 0.12 -6.16 9.93
C HIS A 12 1.64 -6.26 9.77
N MET A 13 2.13 -6.80 8.64
CA MET A 13 3.57 -7.00 8.37
C MET A 13 4.32 -7.69 9.52
N TYR A 14 3.68 -8.68 10.16
CA TYR A 14 4.20 -9.38 11.35
C TYR A 14 4.62 -8.43 12.50
N ALA A 15 4.04 -7.23 12.55
CA ALA A 15 4.36 -6.18 13.52
C ALA A 15 3.13 -5.69 14.30
N PRO A 16 2.35 -6.57 14.96
CA PRO A 16 1.07 -6.20 15.61
C PRO A 16 1.25 -5.15 16.73
N ARG A 17 2.37 -5.17 17.45
CA ARG A 17 2.67 -4.17 18.49
C ARG A 17 2.85 -2.77 17.90
N LEU A 18 3.48 -2.67 16.74
CA LEU A 18 3.66 -1.40 16.02
C LEU A 18 2.31 -0.91 15.49
N MET A 19 1.50 -1.80 14.90
CA MET A 19 0.17 -1.45 14.40
C MET A 19 -0.70 -0.85 15.52
N LYS A 20 -0.74 -1.48 16.69
CA LYS A 20 -1.43 -0.95 17.87
C LYS A 20 -0.92 0.45 18.26
N ARG A 21 0.39 0.67 18.23
CA ARG A 21 1.01 1.96 18.58
C ARG A 21 0.70 3.06 17.54
N LEU A 22 0.53 2.70 16.27
CA LEU A 22 0.16 3.62 15.18
C LEU A 22 -1.36 3.85 15.08
N GLY A 23 -2.17 3.23 15.95
CA GLY A 23 -3.63 3.32 15.89
C GLY A 23 -4.26 2.56 14.73
N ALA A 24 -3.51 1.68 14.07
CA ALA A 24 -4.04 0.84 13.00
C ALA A 24 -4.87 -0.32 13.57
N SER A 25 -5.96 -0.65 12.89
CA SER A 25 -6.78 -1.82 13.24
C SER A 25 -5.96 -3.11 13.10
N LEU A 26 -6.08 -4.00 14.09
CA LEU A 26 -5.51 -5.34 14.03
C LEU A 26 -6.37 -6.34 13.23
N ASP A 27 -7.56 -5.92 12.77
CA ASP A 27 -8.39 -6.76 11.90
C ASP A 27 -8.11 -6.47 10.41
N VAL A 28 -7.66 -5.25 10.10
CA VAL A 28 -7.48 -4.76 8.73
C VAL A 28 -6.01 -4.46 8.40
N GLY A 29 -5.25 -3.90 9.35
CA GLY A 29 -3.86 -3.52 9.14
C GLY A 29 -3.69 -2.28 8.28
N VAL A 30 -2.64 -2.28 7.46
CA VAL A 30 -2.29 -1.15 6.58
C VAL A 30 -1.85 -1.66 5.20
N ASN A 31 -1.89 -0.78 4.20
CA ASN A 31 -1.25 -1.02 2.91
C ASN A 31 0.21 -0.57 2.94
N ARG A 32 1.12 -1.40 2.43
CA ARG A 32 2.55 -1.08 2.28
C ARG A 32 2.98 -1.24 0.83
N ALA A 33 3.37 -0.13 0.22
CA ALA A 33 4.16 -0.09 -1.00
C ALA A 33 5.65 -0.02 -0.62
N SER A 34 6.47 -0.90 -1.21
CA SER A 34 7.91 -0.97 -0.92
C SER A 34 8.66 -0.74 -2.23
N LEU A 35 9.37 0.38 -2.31
CA LEU A 35 10.19 0.71 -3.47
C LEU A 35 11.59 0.10 -3.33
N VAL A 36 12.18 -0.25 -4.46
CA VAL A 36 13.51 -0.84 -4.59
C VAL A 36 14.22 -0.24 -5.80
N HIS A 37 15.50 -0.58 -5.98
CA HIS A 37 16.39 0.10 -6.94
C HIS A 37 16.01 -0.06 -8.43
N TYR A 38 15.12 -0.99 -8.75
CA TYR A 38 14.60 -1.17 -10.11
C TYR A 38 13.25 -0.49 -10.34
N ASN A 39 12.69 0.20 -9.34
CA ASN A 39 11.51 1.02 -9.57
C ASN A 39 11.86 2.32 -10.30
N THR A 40 10.92 2.81 -11.12
CA THR A 40 11.07 4.09 -11.82
C THR A 40 10.16 5.17 -11.23
N VAL A 41 10.44 6.43 -11.58
CA VAL A 41 9.60 7.58 -11.16
C VAL A 41 8.21 7.49 -11.78
N GLU A 42 8.11 6.98 -13.01
CA GLU A 42 6.87 6.76 -13.74
C GLU A 42 5.98 5.74 -13.02
N GLU A 43 6.55 4.63 -12.52
CA GLU A 43 5.80 3.64 -11.73
C GLU A 43 5.24 4.25 -10.43
N ILE A 44 6.00 5.14 -9.77
CA ILE A 44 5.54 5.85 -8.58
C ILE A 44 4.37 6.79 -8.92
N HIS A 45 4.44 7.49 -10.06
CA HIS A 45 3.36 8.35 -10.52
C HIS A 45 2.09 7.56 -10.86
N GLU A 46 2.22 6.42 -11.54
CA GLU A 46 1.08 5.55 -11.85
C GLU A 46 0.47 4.96 -10.57
N PHE A 47 1.30 4.52 -9.61
CA PHE A 47 0.82 4.11 -8.29
C PHE A 47 0.01 5.21 -7.59
N GLY A 48 0.53 6.43 -7.57
CA GLY A 48 -0.15 7.57 -6.97
C GLY A 48 -1.47 7.92 -7.67
N LYS A 49 -1.55 7.75 -9.00
CA LYS A 49 -2.78 7.94 -9.77
C LYS A 49 -3.82 6.89 -9.39
N VAL A 50 -3.49 5.61 -9.48
CA VAL A 50 -4.41 4.51 -9.15
C VAL A 50 -4.90 4.61 -7.70
N LEU A 51 -4.03 4.95 -6.75
CA LEU A 51 -4.44 5.12 -5.35
C LEU A 51 -5.45 6.27 -5.17
N ARG A 52 -5.27 7.39 -5.88
CA ARG A 52 -6.23 8.50 -5.84
C ARG A 52 -7.57 8.12 -6.43
N ASP A 53 -7.57 7.38 -7.54
CA ASP A 53 -8.81 6.91 -8.18
C ASP A 53 -9.60 6.03 -7.19
N ILE A 54 -8.93 5.06 -6.55
CA ILE A 54 -9.54 4.17 -5.55
C ILE A 54 -10.09 4.96 -4.35
N VAL A 55 -9.31 5.89 -3.79
CA VAL A 55 -9.73 6.70 -2.63
C VAL A 55 -10.92 7.60 -2.97
N ARG A 56 -11.05 8.03 -4.22
CA ARG A 56 -12.19 8.81 -4.72
C ARG A 56 -13.40 7.95 -5.08
N GLY A 57 -13.27 6.62 -5.05
CA GLY A 57 -14.32 5.67 -5.45
C GLY A 57 -14.54 5.60 -6.96
N GLN A 58 -13.49 5.87 -7.76
CA GLN A 58 -13.50 5.80 -9.22
C GLN A 58 -13.01 4.45 -9.74
#